data_AF-A0A9X5XMS9-F1
#
_entry.id   AF-A0A9X5XMS9-F1
#
_cell.length_a   1.000
_cell.length_b   1.000
_cell.length_c   1.000
_cell.angle_alpha   90.00
_cell.angle_beta   90.00
_cell.angle_gamma   90.00
#
_symmetry.space_group_name_H-M   'P 1'
#
loop_
_entity.id
_entity.type
_entity.pdbx_description
1 polymer ?
#
loop_
_entity_poly.entity_id
_entity_poly.type
_entity_poly.pdbx_seq_one_letter_code
_entity_poly.pdbx_strand_id
1 'polypeptide(L)'
;MGHHSSRRLRSAVAQSHPILPLDLCTVPAREWRPVFPAFQEHALYTAHPDRYADMPYRRTGRSGLKLPALSLGLWHNFGPDRPVATQRAILRRAFDLGVTHFDLANNYGPPPGAAESALGDALK
;
A
#
# COMPACT_ATOMS: atom_id res chain seq x y z
N MET A 1 41.31 -31.92 -63.13
CA MET A 1 40.06 -31.38 -63.70
C MET A 1 38.93 -31.67 -62.73
N GLY A 2 38.21 -30.64 -62.26
CA GLY A 2 37.10 -30.76 -61.29
C GLY A 2 37.48 -30.31 -59.88
N HIS A 3 36.87 -29.23 -59.41
CA HIS A 3 37.31 -28.36 -58.30
C HIS A 3 36.32 -28.42 -57.11
N HIS A 4 36.82 -28.09 -55.89
CA HIS A 4 36.15 -27.75 -54.60
C HIS A 4 35.90 -28.94 -53.62
N SER A 5 36.68 -29.15 -52.54
CA SER A 5 36.84 -28.40 -51.26
C SER A 5 35.52 -28.38 -50.44
N SER A 6 35.39 -28.78 -49.16
CA SER A 6 36.34 -28.92 -48.05
C SER A 6 35.77 -29.74 -46.87
N ARG A 7 36.69 -30.34 -46.09
CA ARG A 7 36.74 -30.55 -44.61
C ARG A 7 35.69 -31.39 -43.85
N ARG A 8 36.21 -32.56 -43.42
CA ARG A 8 36.09 -33.26 -42.11
C ARG A 8 35.45 -32.47 -40.94
N LEU A 9 34.67 -33.15 -40.09
CA LEU A 9 35.10 -33.63 -38.75
C LEU A 9 33.92 -34.20 -37.93
N ARG A 10 34.10 -35.46 -37.51
CA ARG A 10 33.67 -36.18 -36.29
C ARG A 10 32.55 -35.54 -35.45
N SER A 11 31.42 -36.26 -35.34
CA SER A 11 30.46 -36.12 -34.24
C SER A 11 31.07 -36.71 -32.96
N ALA A 12 31.09 -35.93 -31.89
CA ALA A 12 31.52 -36.34 -30.56
C ALA A 12 30.35 -36.22 -29.56
N VAL A 13 30.18 -37.33 -28.85
CA VAL A 13 29.46 -37.61 -27.60
C VAL A 13 29.14 -36.42 -26.68
N ALA A 14 27.89 -36.37 -26.18
CA ALA A 14 27.55 -36.00 -24.80
C ALA A 14 26.13 -36.54 -24.50
N GLN A 15 26.00 -37.61 -23.72
CA GLN A 15 25.89 -37.67 -22.25
C GLN A 15 24.43 -37.90 -21.81
N SER A 16 24.23 -39.09 -21.25
CA SER A 16 23.05 -39.59 -20.57
C SER A 16 22.88 -38.96 -19.19
N HIS A 17 21.73 -38.35 -18.92
CA HIS A 17 21.33 -37.95 -17.56
C HIS A 17 20.31 -38.93 -16.98
N PRO A 18 20.55 -39.48 -15.78
CA PRO A 18 19.60 -40.35 -15.09
C PRO A 18 18.51 -39.56 -14.35
N ILE A 19 17.36 -40.22 -14.25
CA ILE A 19 16.13 -39.83 -13.56
C ILE A 19 16.39 -39.65 -12.06
N LEU A 20 16.03 -38.49 -11.50
CA LEU A 20 16.00 -38.24 -10.05
C LEU A 20 14.58 -38.49 -9.47
N PRO A 21 14.47 -39.06 -8.27
CA PRO A 21 13.18 -39.41 -7.66
C PRO A 21 12.49 -38.23 -6.97
N LEU A 22 11.16 -38.33 -6.90
CA LEU A 22 10.25 -37.53 -6.07
C LEU A 22 10.71 -37.57 -4.61
N ASP A 23 11.25 -36.45 -4.12
CA ASP A 23 11.47 -36.25 -2.70
C ASP A 23 10.47 -35.21 -2.17
N LEU A 24 9.71 -35.67 -1.18
CA LEU A 24 8.68 -34.93 -0.46
C LEU A 24 9.36 -33.82 0.34
N CYS A 25 9.37 -32.60 -0.22
CA CYS A 25 9.74 -31.40 0.51
C CYS A 25 8.66 -31.09 1.56
N THR A 26 8.81 -31.72 2.72
CA THR A 26 8.05 -31.48 3.93
C THR A 26 8.50 -30.14 4.50
N VAL A 27 7.83 -29.06 4.11
CA VAL A 27 8.02 -27.75 4.76
C VAL A 27 7.42 -27.84 6.17
N PRO A 28 8.18 -27.58 7.24
CA PRO A 28 7.64 -27.65 8.60
C PRO A 28 6.57 -26.57 8.78
N ALA A 29 5.33 -27.00 9.07
CA ALA A 29 4.17 -26.17 9.33
C ALA A 29 4.24 -25.43 10.68
N ARG A 30 5.35 -24.75 10.99
CA ARG A 30 5.57 -24.12 12.31
C ARG A 30 6.10 -22.70 12.33
N GLU A 31 6.05 -21.95 11.22
CA GLU A 31 6.33 -20.50 11.32
C GLU A 31 5.64 -19.62 10.29
N TRP A 32 4.42 -19.99 9.87
CA TRP A 32 3.48 -19.00 9.35
C TRP A 32 2.82 -18.29 10.53
N ARG A 33 3.46 -17.24 11.06
CA ARG A 33 2.75 -16.23 11.85
C ARG A 33 2.02 -15.34 10.85
N PRO A 34 0.69 -15.38 10.74
CA PRO A 34 0.00 -14.34 10.00
C PRO A 34 0.35 -13.00 10.64
N VAL A 35 1.04 -12.12 9.90
CA VAL A 35 1.21 -10.70 10.27
C VAL A 35 -0.06 -9.92 9.90
N PHE A 36 -1.21 -10.56 10.06
CA PHE A 36 -2.50 -9.90 10.06
C PHE A 36 -2.88 -9.81 11.53
N PRO A 37 -2.79 -8.63 12.18
CA PRO A 37 -3.33 -8.51 13.52
C PRO A 37 -4.79 -8.96 13.47
N ALA A 38 -5.13 -9.86 14.39
CA ALA A 38 -6.49 -10.26 14.69
C ALA A 38 -7.37 -9.00 14.73
N PHE A 39 -8.59 -9.11 14.20
CA PHE A 39 -9.59 -8.04 14.21
C PHE A 39 -9.56 -7.31 15.56
N GLN A 40 -8.93 -6.14 15.57
CA GLN A 40 -8.73 -5.37 16.79
C GLN A 40 -9.97 -4.53 16.98
N GLU A 41 -11.03 -5.20 17.45
CA GLU A 41 -12.26 -4.57 17.91
C GLU A 41 -11.92 -3.62 19.07
N HIS A 42 -12.22 -2.33 18.86
CA HIS A 42 -12.23 -1.27 19.88
C HIS A 42 -10.91 -0.90 20.58
N ALA A 43 -9.76 -1.02 19.92
CA ALA A 43 -8.58 -0.29 20.39
C ALA A 43 -8.71 1.21 20.07
N LEU A 44 -8.56 2.07 21.09
CA LEU A 44 -8.42 3.51 20.89
C LEU A 44 -7.27 3.78 19.92
N TYR A 45 -7.52 4.64 18.94
CA TYR A 45 -6.50 4.99 17.96
C TYR A 45 -5.38 5.81 18.62
N THR A 46 -4.14 5.32 18.49
CA THR A 46 -2.93 6.07 18.85
C THR A 46 -2.18 6.41 17.58
N ALA A 47 -1.97 7.69 17.33
CA ALA A 47 -1.24 8.14 16.15
C ALA A 47 0.23 7.75 16.21
N HIS A 48 0.83 7.51 15.04
CA HIS A 48 2.23 7.17 14.91
C HIS A 48 3.11 8.25 15.57
N PRO A 49 4.07 7.88 16.44
CA PRO A 49 4.90 8.84 17.17
C PRO A 49 5.73 9.70 16.21
N ASP A 50 6.25 9.10 15.14
CA ASP A 50 7.14 9.76 14.19
C ASP A 50 6.44 10.41 12.99
N ARG A 51 5.11 10.62 13.06
CA ARG A 51 4.33 11.15 11.92
C ARG A 51 4.81 12.51 11.38
N TYR A 52 5.60 13.25 12.15
CA TYR A 52 6.17 14.54 11.76
C TYR A 52 7.61 14.46 11.26
N ALA A 53 8.24 13.28 11.26
CA ALA A 53 9.65 13.12 10.90
C ALA A 53 9.89 13.39 9.41
N ASP A 54 9.04 12.83 8.55
CA ASP A 54 9.30 12.79 7.10
C ASP A 54 8.46 13.78 6.29
N MET A 55 7.26 14.16 6.76
CA MET A 55 6.35 15.04 6.02
C MET A 55 6.92 16.47 5.93
N PRO A 56 7.21 17.00 4.72
CA PRO A 56 7.65 18.39 4.59
C PRO A 56 6.48 19.34 4.81
N TYR A 57 6.66 20.37 5.64
CA TYR A 57 5.66 21.41 5.88
C TYR A 57 6.07 22.73 5.23
N ARG A 58 5.17 23.30 4.41
CA ARG A 58 5.39 24.51 3.63
C ARG A 58 4.53 25.66 4.14
N ARG A 59 5.10 26.86 4.21
CA ARG A 59 4.37 28.06 4.65
C ARG A 59 3.36 28.50 3.60
N THR A 60 2.15 28.84 4.03
CA THR A 60 1.08 29.32 3.14
C THR A 60 1.23 30.83 2.91
N GLY A 61 1.93 31.19 1.84
CA GLY A 61 2.19 32.57 1.46
C GLY A 61 2.99 33.35 2.52
N ARG A 62 2.42 34.46 3.00
CA ARG A 62 3.00 35.31 4.06
C ARG A 62 2.46 34.99 5.46
N SER A 63 1.53 34.04 5.58
CA SER A 63 0.97 33.65 6.88
C SER A 63 1.97 32.80 7.68
N GLY A 64 1.76 32.67 8.99
CA GLY A 64 2.49 31.71 9.82
C GLY A 64 2.02 30.26 9.66
N LEU A 65 0.92 30.02 8.93
CA LEU A 65 0.36 28.69 8.74
C LEU A 65 1.29 27.85 7.87
N LYS A 66 1.58 26.63 8.33
CA LYS A 66 2.29 25.62 7.54
C LYS A 66 1.34 24.49 7.19
N LEU A 67 1.26 24.17 5.90
CA LEU A 67 0.51 23.03 5.40
C LEU A 67 1.47 21.88 5.04
N PRO A 68 1.05 20.62 5.19
CA PRO A 68 1.84 19.50 4.70
C PRO A 68 1.98 19.61 3.18
N ALA A 69 3.11 19.13 2.63
CA ALA A 69 3.34 19.12 1.19
C ALA A 69 2.27 18.31 0.43
N LEU A 70 1.61 17.37 1.11
CA LEU A 70 0.45 16.61 0.64
C LEU A 70 -0.71 16.79 1.62
N SER A 71 -1.89 17.12 1.10
CA SER A 71 -3.14 17.24 1.87
C SER A 71 -4.16 16.20 1.39
N LEU A 72 -5.10 15.80 2.24
CA LEU A 72 -6.13 14.82 1.90
C LEU A 72 -7.46 15.52 1.62
N GLY A 73 -7.92 15.50 0.37
CA GLY A 73 -9.26 15.93 -0.01
C GLY A 73 -10.29 14.81 0.13
N LEU A 74 -11.47 15.14 0.66
CA LEU A 74 -12.54 14.18 0.97
C LEU A 74 -13.66 14.14 -0.09
N TRP A 75 -13.40 14.65 -1.29
CA TRP A 75 -14.42 14.74 -2.35
C TRP A 75 -15.03 13.38 -2.71
N HIS A 76 -14.20 12.35 -2.85
CA HIS A 76 -14.62 10.98 -3.12
C HIS A 76 -14.20 10.03 -1.99
N ASN A 77 -14.93 8.92 -1.87
CA ASN A 77 -14.72 7.83 -0.89
C ASN A 77 -15.18 8.10 0.55
N PHE A 78 -15.76 9.27 0.82
CA PHE A 78 -16.29 9.64 2.15
C PHE A 78 -17.82 9.77 2.14
N GLY A 79 -18.50 8.97 1.32
CA GLY A 79 -19.96 8.80 1.29
C GLY A 79 -20.41 7.49 1.93
N PRO A 80 -21.73 7.24 2.03
CA PRO A 80 -22.31 6.01 2.56
C PRO A 80 -22.08 4.80 1.65
N ASP A 81 -21.61 5.01 0.41
CA ASP A 81 -21.19 3.97 -0.51
C ASP A 81 -19.89 3.27 -0.07
N ARG A 82 -19.15 3.86 0.87
CA ARG A 82 -17.91 3.28 1.41
C ARG A 82 -18.06 2.86 2.88
N PRO A 83 -17.54 1.67 3.25
CA PRO A 83 -17.55 1.25 4.65
C PRO A 83 -16.85 2.26 5.56
N VAL A 84 -17.48 2.60 6.69
CA VAL A 84 -16.92 3.52 7.70
C VAL A 84 -15.52 3.10 8.14
N ALA A 85 -15.26 1.79 8.26
CA ALA A 85 -13.94 1.25 8.61
C ALA A 85 -12.86 1.68 7.60
N THR A 86 -13.17 1.66 6.31
CA THR A 86 -12.26 2.10 5.24
C THR A 86 -12.01 3.60 5.32
N GLN A 87 -13.07 4.39 5.53
CA GLN A 87 -12.95 5.84 5.68
C GLN A 87 -12.04 6.20 6.87
N ARG A 88 -12.27 5.57 8.03
CA ARG A 88 -11.41 5.73 9.22
C ARG A 88 -9.96 5.29 8.95
N ALA A 89 -9.76 4.18 8.23
CA ALA A 89 -8.42 3.70 7.90
C ALA A 89 -7.65 4.70 7.02
N ILE A 90 -8.31 5.32 6.03
CA ILE A 90 -7.72 6.35 5.18
C ILE A 90 -7.31 7.57 6.02
N LEU A 91 -8.20 8.08 6.87
CA LEU A 91 -7.92 9.25 7.72
C LEU A 91 -6.76 9.00 8.68
N ARG A 92 -6.77 7.86 9.37
CA ARG A 92 -5.69 7.46 10.30
C ARG A 92 -4.38 7.33 9.58
N ARG A 93 -4.35 6.63 8.44
CA ARG A 93 -3.13 6.46 7.65
C ARG A 93 -2.57 7.78 7.16
N ALA A 94 -3.42 8.70 6.70
CA ALA A 94 -2.98 10.02 6.29
C ALA A 94 -2.33 10.78 7.46
N PHE A 95 -2.96 10.75 8.64
CA PHE A 95 -2.42 11.40 9.82
C PHE A 95 -1.11 10.77 10.32
N ASP A 96 -1.00 9.44 10.29
CA ASP A 96 0.23 8.70 10.63
C ASP A 96 1.39 9.02 9.68
N LEU A 97 1.08 9.44 8.45
CA LEU A 97 2.05 9.91 7.46
C LEU A 97 2.32 11.43 7.55
N GLY A 98 1.76 12.12 8.54
CA GLY A 98 1.97 13.55 8.75
C GLY A 98 1.04 14.47 7.98
N VAL A 99 0.02 13.96 7.30
CA VAL A 99 -1.01 14.82 6.71
C VAL A 99 -1.82 15.47 7.85
N THR A 100 -1.71 16.78 7.98
CA THR A 100 -2.43 17.58 8.99
C THR A 100 -3.52 18.47 8.39
N HIS A 101 -3.74 18.39 7.08
CA HIS A 101 -4.77 19.16 6.38
C HIS A 101 -5.72 18.21 5.65
N PHE A 102 -6.99 18.26 6.09
CA PHE A 102 -8.12 17.56 5.51
C PHE A 102 -9.05 18.59 4.87
N ASP A 103 -9.30 18.44 3.57
CA ASP A 103 -10.05 19.39 2.76
C ASP A 103 -11.46 18.86 2.47
N LEU A 104 -12.46 19.71 2.69
CA LEU A 104 -13.88 19.41 2.58
C LEU A 104 -14.63 20.54 1.90
N ALA A 105 -15.79 20.22 1.33
CA ALA A 105 -16.82 21.18 0.97
C ALA A 105 -18.21 20.65 1.35
N ASN A 106 -19.16 21.57 1.52
CA ASN A 106 -20.55 21.27 1.90
C ASN A 106 -21.26 20.28 0.97
N ASN A 107 -20.83 20.15 -0.29
CA ASN A 107 -21.42 19.23 -1.26
C ASN A 107 -20.64 17.93 -1.45
N TYR A 108 -19.56 17.70 -0.70
CA TYR A 108 -18.81 16.45 -0.78
C TYR A 108 -19.65 15.26 -0.28
N GLY A 109 -19.59 14.16 -1.03
CA GLY A 109 -20.57 13.08 -1.00
C GLY A 109 -20.54 12.28 -2.32
N PRO A 110 -21.60 11.54 -2.68
CA PRO A 110 -23.02 11.75 -2.34
C PRO A 110 -23.48 11.05 -1.04
N PRO A 111 -24.61 11.45 -0.42
CA PRO A 111 -25.32 12.71 -0.65
C PRO A 111 -24.48 13.93 -0.20
N PRO A 112 -24.80 15.17 -0.65
CA PRO A 112 -24.17 16.38 -0.13
C PRO A 112 -24.11 16.40 1.40
N GLY A 113 -22.95 16.73 1.97
CA GLY A 113 -22.70 16.74 3.42
C GLY A 113 -22.32 15.39 4.02
N ALA A 114 -22.33 14.29 3.24
CA ALA A 114 -21.94 12.98 3.74
C ALA A 114 -20.47 12.94 4.18
N ALA A 115 -19.58 13.60 3.43
CA ALA A 115 -18.15 13.66 3.79
C ALA A 115 -17.91 14.42 5.10
N GLU A 116 -18.64 15.52 5.33
CA GLU A 116 -18.57 16.28 6.59
C GLU A 116 -19.05 15.43 7.77
N SER A 117 -20.15 14.68 7.58
CA SER A 117 -20.69 13.78 8.61
C SER A 117 -19.70 12.66 8.93
N ALA A 118 -19.12 12.02 7.92
CA ALA A 118 -18.14 10.95 8.08
C ALA A 118 -16.87 11.42 8.81
N LEU A 119 -16.35 12.60 8.44
CA LEU A 119 -15.22 13.18 9.17
C LEU A 119 -15.60 13.54 10.60
N GLY A 120 -16.78 14.13 10.81
CA GLY A 120 -17.30 14.44 12.14
C GLY A 120 -17.37 13.22 13.05
N ASP A 121 -17.82 12.07 12.52
CA ASP A 121 -17.85 10.81 13.27
C ASP A 121 -16.47 10.19 13.50
N ALA A 122 -15.49 10.51 12.66
CA ALA A 122 -14.11 10.09 12.85
C ALA A 122 -13.33 10.93 13.88
N LEU A 123 -13.77 12.18 14.10
CA LEU A 123 -13.17 13.13 15.06
C LEU A 123 -13.70 12.97 16.49
N LYS A 124 -14.90 12.38 16.67
CA LYS A 124 -15.48 12.03 17.97
C LYS A 124 -14.79 10.80 18.56
#